data_AF-A0AA39UVH0-F1
#
_entry.id   AF-A0AA39UVH0-F1
#
_cell.length_a   1.000
_cell.length_b   1.000
_cell.length_c   1.000
_cell.angle_alpha   90.00
_cell.angle_beta   90.00
_cell.angle_gamma   90.00
#
_symmetry.space_group_name_H-M   'P 1'
#
loop_
_entity.id
_entity.type
_entity.pdbx_description
1 polymer ?
#
loop_
_entity_poly.entity_id
_entity_poly.type
_entity_poly.pdbx_seq_one_letter_code
_entity_poly.pdbx_strand_id
1 'polypeptide(L)'
;MNAVRHASRSFIQPQLVRKVPSRTLVTLQSVKYTAHATAQGAGRNGTTESNGLELNLATPKELGGTGQGENPEQLFAMGYSSCLLGAIQLVARGMGKTEMAKNAKVHVSVHLGEPKDMEGFGIGVDIKVEGIDDELLQAGHAFCPYSRALKHGAVVNVSTA
;
A
#
# COMPACT_ATOMS: atom_id res chain seq x y z
N MET A 1 45.21 28.81 53.58
CA MET A 1 44.06 28.58 54.50
C MET A 1 42.82 28.33 53.65
N ASN A 2 42.25 27.12 53.79
CA ASN A 2 40.83 26.72 53.69
C ASN A 2 40.04 27.07 52.41
N ALA A 3 39.20 26.20 51.83
CA ALA A 3 38.82 24.83 52.13
C ALA A 3 38.15 24.23 50.88
N VAL A 4 38.33 22.92 50.73
CA VAL A 4 37.64 22.05 49.78
C VAL A 4 36.14 22.01 50.10
N ARG A 5 35.27 22.13 49.08
CA ARG A 5 33.89 21.61 49.13
C ARG A 5 33.54 20.90 47.83
N HIS A 6 33.48 19.58 47.94
CA HIS A 6 32.83 18.68 46.99
C HIS A 6 31.34 19.03 46.83
N ALA A 7 30.87 19.10 45.60
CA ALA A 7 29.45 19.00 45.27
C ALA A 7 29.25 17.87 44.24
N SER A 8 28.67 16.80 44.76
CA SER A 8 28.07 15.61 44.18
C SER A 8 27.68 15.65 42.69
N ARG A 9 28.14 14.63 41.97
CA ARG A 9 27.64 14.21 40.65
C ARG A 9 26.15 13.92 40.71
N SER A 10 25.35 14.69 39.97
CA SER A 10 23.95 14.37 39.70
C SER A 10 23.90 13.20 38.72
N PHE A 11 23.40 12.06 39.20
CA PHE A 11 23.03 10.91 38.38
C PHE A 11 21.78 11.26 37.57
N ILE A 12 21.98 11.66 36.32
CA ILE A 12 20.89 11.67 35.34
C ILE A 12 20.65 10.22 34.95
N GLN A 13 19.53 9.65 35.43
CA GLN A 13 19.06 8.36 34.96
C GLN A 13 18.77 8.45 33.45
N PRO A 14 19.27 7.53 32.62
CA PRO A 14 18.89 7.49 31.23
C PRO A 14 17.40 7.14 31.17
N GLN A 15 16.59 8.09 30.69
CA GLN A 15 15.21 7.82 30.34
C GLN A 15 15.18 6.62 29.41
N LEU A 16 14.42 5.60 29.80
CA LEU A 16 14.11 4.45 28.96
C LEU A 16 13.53 5.01 27.66
N VAL A 17 14.33 5.04 26.59
CA VAL A 17 13.83 5.29 25.26
C VAL A 17 12.85 4.15 24.99
N ARG A 18 11.55 4.45 25.06
CA ARG A 18 10.52 3.54 24.56
C ARG A 18 10.93 3.24 23.13
N LYS A 19 11.43 2.03 22.88
CA LYS A 19 11.54 1.48 21.53
C LYS A 19 10.12 1.47 20.98
N VAL A 20 9.74 2.55 20.30
CA VAL A 20 8.60 2.52 19.40
C VAL A 20 8.93 1.40 18.44
N PRO A 21 8.12 0.34 18.34
CA PRO A 21 8.37 -0.71 17.36
C PRO A 21 8.34 -0.02 16.01
N SER A 22 9.53 0.15 15.42
CA SER A 22 9.68 0.58 14.04
C SER A 22 8.89 -0.43 13.22
N ARG A 23 7.73 -0.01 12.71
CA ARG A 23 7.02 -0.82 11.72
C ARG A 23 8.02 -1.00 10.58
N THR A 24 8.46 -2.23 10.37
CA THR A 24 9.47 -2.54 9.36
C THR A 24 8.89 -2.20 7.99
N LEU A 25 9.29 -1.06 7.43
CA LEU A 25 9.00 -0.73 6.05
C LEU A 25 9.53 -1.85 5.15
N VAL A 26 8.73 -2.25 4.16
CA VAL A 26 9.18 -3.23 3.16
C VAL A 26 10.28 -2.58 2.32
N THR A 27 11.52 -3.03 2.53
CA THR A 27 12.70 -2.62 1.76
C THR A 27 13.13 -3.76 0.86
N LEU A 28 13.41 -3.48 -0.41
CA LEU A 28 13.77 -4.49 -1.40
C LEU A 28 15.27 -4.81 -1.33
N GLN A 29 15.62 -6.08 -1.18
CA GLN A 29 17.01 -6.54 -1.29
C GLN A 29 17.49 -6.56 -2.75
N SER A 30 16.59 -6.87 -3.68
CA SER A 30 16.86 -6.86 -5.12
C SER A 30 15.60 -6.45 -5.88
N VAL A 31 15.73 -5.58 -6.88
CA VAL A 31 14.64 -5.20 -7.78
C VAL A 31 14.54 -6.23 -8.90
N LYS A 32 13.36 -6.83 -9.08
CA LYS A 32 13.11 -7.83 -10.15
C LYS A 32 12.45 -7.23 -11.39
N TYR A 33 11.67 -6.18 -11.20
CA TYR A 33 10.93 -5.52 -12.27
C TYR A 33 10.61 -4.08 -11.85
N THR A 34 10.60 -3.17 -12.82
CA THR A 34 10.20 -1.77 -12.64
C THR A 34 9.18 -1.43 -13.72
N ALA A 35 7.99 -0.99 -13.30
CA ALA A 35 7.02 -0.36 -14.18
C ALA A 35 7.23 1.17 -14.16
N HIS A 36 6.93 1.82 -15.28
CA HIS A 36 6.98 3.27 -15.41
C HIS A 36 5.63 3.77 -15.90
N ALA A 37 5.14 4.85 -15.27
CA ALA A 37 3.94 5.54 -15.70
C ALA A 37 4.16 7.04 -15.60
N THR A 38 3.55 7.79 -16.51
CA THR A 38 3.58 9.25 -16.53
C THR A 38 2.15 9.76 -16.52
N ALA A 39 1.83 10.68 -15.59
CA ALA A 39 0.60 11.43 -15.60
C ALA A 39 0.89 12.89 -15.99
N GLN A 40 0.06 13.48 -16.84
CA GLN A 40 0.25 14.84 -17.34
C GLN A 40 -1.07 15.58 -17.55
N GLY A 41 -0.98 16.90 -17.72
CA GLY A 41 -2.15 17.77 -17.85
C GLY A 41 -2.85 18.03 -16.52
N ALA A 42 -4.18 17.98 -16.51
CA ALA A 42 -5.01 18.41 -15.37
C ALA A 42 -5.13 17.36 -14.24
N GLY A 43 -4.05 16.63 -13.94
CA GLY A 43 -3.99 15.64 -12.85
C GLY A 43 -5.10 14.59 -12.94
N ARG A 44 -6.04 14.60 -11.98
CA ARG A 44 -7.22 13.70 -11.94
C ARG A 44 -8.20 13.89 -13.11
N ASN A 45 -7.99 14.89 -13.96
CA ASN A 45 -8.74 15.14 -15.20
C ASN A 45 -7.81 15.19 -16.43
N GLY A 46 -6.57 14.70 -16.30
CA GLY A 46 -5.57 14.66 -17.37
C GLY A 46 -5.49 13.28 -18.01
N THR A 47 -4.27 12.90 -18.43
CA THR A 47 -3.99 11.56 -18.96
C THR A 47 -2.94 10.86 -18.12
N THR A 48 -2.98 9.53 -18.10
CA THR A 48 -1.90 8.69 -17.59
C THR A 48 -1.51 7.66 -18.63
N GLU A 49 -0.22 7.47 -18.85
CA GLU A 49 0.32 6.50 -19.79
C GLU A 49 1.32 5.55 -19.10
N SER A 50 1.30 4.27 -19.48
CA SER A 50 2.31 3.28 -19.09
C SER A 50 2.46 2.24 -20.21
N ASN A 51 3.67 2.09 -20.75
CA ASN A 51 3.99 1.09 -21.79
C ASN A 51 3.01 1.09 -22.98
N GLY A 52 2.63 2.26 -23.50
CA GLY A 52 1.69 2.40 -24.62
C GLY A 52 0.21 2.21 -24.26
N LEU A 53 -0.12 1.92 -22.99
CA LEU A 53 -1.49 2.05 -22.49
C LEU A 53 -1.70 3.49 -22.02
N GLU A 54 -2.56 4.23 -22.72
CA GLU A 54 -2.98 5.58 -22.35
C GLU A 54 -4.42 5.58 -21.85
N LEU A 55 -4.67 6.25 -20.72
CA LEU A 55 -5.98 6.40 -20.10
C LEU A 55 -6.31 7.87 -19.88
N ASN A 56 -7.50 8.28 -20.30
CA ASN A 56 -8.08 9.56 -19.92
C ASN A 56 -8.64 9.46 -18.50
N LEU A 57 -8.26 10.41 -17.66
CA LEU A 57 -8.74 10.49 -16.29
C LEU A 57 -9.89 11.48 -16.16
N ALA A 58 -10.84 11.16 -15.30
CA ALA A 58 -11.90 12.06 -14.91
C ALA A 58 -12.22 11.90 -13.42
N THR A 59 -12.44 13.02 -12.75
CA THR A 59 -12.97 13.02 -11.39
C THR A 59 -14.40 12.45 -11.40
N PRO A 60 -14.75 11.52 -10.50
CA PRO A 60 -16.11 10.98 -10.39
C PRO A 60 -17.16 12.07 -10.15
N LYS A 61 -18.42 11.78 -10.52
CA LYS A 61 -19.54 12.72 -10.35
C LYS A 61 -19.80 13.04 -8.88
N GLU A 62 -19.61 12.05 -8.02
CA GLU A 62 -19.74 12.12 -6.57
C GLU A 62 -18.74 13.10 -5.95
N LEU A 63 -17.64 13.38 -6.66
CA LEU A 63 -16.62 14.37 -6.28
C LEU A 63 -16.70 15.64 -7.16
N GLY A 64 -17.83 15.87 -7.84
CA GLY A 64 -18.09 17.06 -8.64
C GLY A 64 -17.44 17.09 -10.03
N GLY A 65 -16.90 15.95 -10.51
CA GLY A 65 -16.32 15.85 -11.84
C GLY A 65 -17.29 15.37 -12.92
N THR A 66 -16.76 15.16 -14.13
CA THR A 66 -17.55 14.69 -15.27
C THR A 66 -17.89 13.20 -15.18
N GLY A 67 -17.03 12.42 -14.52
CA GLY A 67 -17.06 10.95 -14.54
C GLY A 67 -16.82 10.33 -15.92
N GLN A 68 -16.33 11.11 -16.90
CA GLN A 68 -16.09 10.66 -18.28
C GLN A 68 -14.63 10.24 -18.49
N GLY A 69 -14.20 9.21 -17.78
CA GLY A 69 -12.84 8.69 -17.79
C GLY A 69 -12.60 7.76 -16.61
N GLU A 70 -11.38 7.23 -16.51
CA GLU A 70 -10.97 6.42 -15.36
C GLU A 70 -10.51 7.32 -14.20
N ASN A 71 -10.31 6.74 -13.02
CA ASN A 71 -9.77 7.47 -11.87
C ASN A 71 -8.71 6.65 -11.12
N PRO A 72 -7.85 7.31 -10.31
CA PRO A 72 -6.80 6.62 -9.56
C PRO A 72 -7.31 5.48 -8.66
N GLU A 73 -8.52 5.59 -8.10
CA GLU A 73 -9.09 4.57 -7.22
C GLU A 73 -9.48 3.30 -8.01
N GLN A 74 -10.02 3.45 -9.22
CA GLN A 74 -10.28 2.32 -10.14
C GLN A 74 -8.98 1.62 -10.53
N LEU A 75 -7.94 2.38 -10.87
CA LEU A 75 -6.63 1.82 -11.22
C LEU A 75 -6.01 1.06 -10.03
N PHE A 76 -6.16 1.60 -8.83
CA PHE A 76 -5.73 0.92 -7.61
C PHE A 76 -6.54 -0.36 -7.35
N ALA A 77 -7.87 -0.34 -7.55
CA ALA A 77 -8.73 -1.51 -7.40
C ALA A 77 -8.36 -2.62 -8.39
N MET A 78 -8.11 -2.28 -9.65
CA MET A 78 -7.63 -3.20 -10.69
C MET A 78 -6.26 -3.79 -10.35
N GLY A 79 -5.31 -2.94 -9.91
CA GLY A 79 -3.98 -3.38 -9.50
C GLY A 79 -4.03 -4.31 -8.28
N TYR A 80 -4.83 -3.98 -7.27
CA TYR A 80 -4.90 -4.78 -6.05
C TYR A 80 -5.63 -6.12 -6.29
N SER A 81 -6.78 -6.10 -6.96
CA SER A 81 -7.53 -7.33 -7.26
C SER A 81 -6.68 -8.35 -8.03
N SER A 82 -5.98 -7.90 -9.08
CA SER A 82 -5.08 -8.75 -9.86
C SER A 82 -3.85 -9.21 -9.07
N CYS A 83 -3.25 -8.33 -8.26
CA CYS A 83 -2.10 -8.67 -7.43
C CYS A 83 -2.45 -9.72 -6.36
N LEU A 84 -3.60 -9.61 -5.70
CA LEU A 84 -4.03 -10.56 -4.69
C LEU A 84 -4.41 -11.91 -5.31
N LEU A 85 -5.12 -11.92 -6.44
CA LEU A 85 -5.44 -13.16 -7.15
C LEU A 85 -4.17 -13.91 -7.56
N GLY A 86 -3.18 -13.21 -8.11
CA GLY A 86 -1.90 -13.80 -8.47
C GLY A 86 -1.14 -14.37 -7.26
N ALA A 87 -1.18 -13.68 -6.12
CA ALA A 87 -0.57 -14.16 -4.87
C ALA A 87 -1.25 -15.44 -4.36
N ILE A 88 -2.59 -15.48 -4.36
CA ILE A 88 -3.39 -16.66 -4.00
C ILE A 88 -2.99 -17.84 -4.88
N GLN A 89 -2.97 -17.67 -6.20
CA GLN A 89 -2.64 -18.74 -7.14
C GLN A 89 -1.19 -19.25 -6.99
N LEU A 90 -0.24 -18.35 -6.73
CA LEU A 90 1.15 -18.73 -6.52
C LEU A 90 1.32 -19.55 -5.24
N VAL A 91 0.69 -19.13 -4.14
CA VAL A 91 0.72 -19.85 -2.87
C VAL A 91 0.02 -21.20 -3.00
N ALA A 92 -1.14 -21.25 -3.67
CA ALA A 92 -1.85 -22.49 -3.94
C ALA A 92 -0.96 -23.51 -4.66
N ARG A 93 -0.21 -23.07 -5.68
CA ARG A 93 0.76 -23.93 -6.37
C ARG A 93 1.84 -24.44 -5.43
N GLY A 94 2.39 -23.57 -4.58
CA GLY A 94 3.40 -23.96 -3.58
C GLY A 94 2.90 -24.97 -2.54
N MET A 95 1.60 -24.97 -2.27
CA MET A 95 0.93 -25.91 -1.34
C MET A 95 0.38 -27.17 -2.03
N GLY A 96 0.51 -27.29 -3.36
CA GLY A 96 -0.11 -28.40 -4.11
C GLY A 96 -1.64 -28.30 -4.22
N LYS A 97 -2.22 -27.12 -3.99
CA LYS A 97 -3.67 -26.83 -3.99
C LYS A 97 -4.12 -26.05 -5.24
N THR A 98 -3.44 -26.17 -6.38
CA THR A 98 -3.71 -25.35 -7.58
C THR A 98 -5.19 -25.33 -8.01
N GLU A 99 -5.86 -26.49 -8.01
CA GLU A 99 -7.27 -26.57 -8.42
C GLU A 99 -8.20 -25.77 -7.49
N MET A 100 -7.83 -25.58 -6.22
CA MET A 100 -8.62 -24.79 -5.26
C MET A 100 -8.59 -23.29 -5.56
N ALA A 101 -7.61 -22.80 -6.34
CA ALA A 101 -7.49 -21.38 -6.69
C ALA A 101 -7.92 -21.07 -8.14
N LYS A 102 -8.22 -22.11 -8.92
CA LYS A 102 -8.37 -22.01 -10.38
C LYS A 102 -9.50 -21.06 -10.80
N ASN A 103 -10.61 -21.09 -10.08
CA ASN A 103 -11.79 -20.27 -10.35
C ASN A 103 -11.94 -19.12 -9.34
N ALA A 104 -10.89 -18.82 -8.58
CA ALA A 104 -10.93 -17.76 -7.59
C ALA A 104 -11.18 -16.40 -8.24
N LYS A 105 -12.03 -15.58 -7.61
CA LYS A 105 -12.31 -14.21 -8.06
C LYS A 105 -12.08 -13.25 -6.91
N VAL A 106 -11.37 -12.17 -7.17
CA VAL A 106 -11.08 -11.14 -6.17
C VAL A 106 -11.80 -9.86 -6.57
N HIS A 107 -12.67 -9.39 -5.68
CA HIS A 107 -13.42 -8.15 -5.81
C HIS A 107 -12.83 -7.13 -4.84
N VAL A 108 -12.38 -5.99 -5.36
CA VAL A 108 -11.80 -4.91 -4.56
C VAL A 108 -12.63 -3.65 -4.73
N SER A 109 -13.05 -3.06 -3.61
CA SER A 109 -13.66 -1.74 -3.55
C SER A 109 -12.69 -0.78 -2.88
N VAL A 110 -12.42 0.35 -3.53
CA VAL A 110 -11.52 1.38 -3.02
C VAL A 110 -12.34 2.61 -2.71
N HIS A 111 -12.17 3.13 -1.49
CA HIS A 111 -12.88 4.28 -0.97
C HIS A 111 -11.91 5.44 -0.86
N LEU A 112 -12.28 6.62 -1.35
CA LEU A 112 -11.57 7.87 -1.13
C LEU A 112 -12.40 8.75 -0.19
N GLY A 113 -11.79 9.27 0.87
CA GLY A 113 -12.49 10.12 1.82
C GLY A 113 -11.56 10.77 2.83
N GLU A 114 -12.13 11.52 3.77
CA GLU A 114 -11.37 12.17 4.85
C GLU A 114 -10.98 11.15 5.92
N PRO A 115 -9.68 11.01 6.25
CA PRO A 115 -9.25 10.15 7.34
C PRO A 115 -9.50 10.81 8.70
N LYS A 116 -9.74 10.00 9.73
CA LYS A 116 -10.09 10.51 11.07
C LYS A 116 -8.96 11.28 11.76
N ASP A 117 -7.72 10.89 11.48
CA ASP A 117 -6.56 11.25 12.29
C ASP A 117 -5.54 12.13 11.54
N MET A 118 -5.91 12.66 10.36
CA MET A 118 -5.06 13.59 9.59
C MET A 118 -5.88 14.44 8.61
N GLU A 119 -5.33 15.58 8.19
CA GLU A 119 -5.93 16.41 7.15
C GLU A 119 -5.75 15.79 5.75
N GLY A 120 -6.65 16.16 4.83
CA GLY A 120 -6.59 15.74 3.42
C GLY A 120 -7.40 14.47 3.12
N PHE A 121 -6.98 13.73 2.09
CA PHE A 121 -7.65 12.50 1.66
C PHE A 121 -6.87 11.25 2.09
N GLY A 122 -7.61 10.22 2.47
CA GLY A 122 -7.13 8.87 2.72
C GLY A 122 -7.85 7.85 1.84
N ILE A 123 -7.28 6.65 1.77
CA ILE A 123 -7.87 5.51 1.06
C ILE A 123 -8.31 4.42 2.03
N GLY A 124 -9.48 3.84 1.78
CA GLY A 124 -9.97 2.61 2.41
C GLY A 124 -10.11 1.51 1.37
N VAL A 125 -9.97 0.25 1.76
CA VAL A 125 -10.07 -0.89 0.84
C VAL A 125 -10.88 -2.01 1.46
N ASP A 126 -11.91 -2.45 0.76
CA ASP A 126 -12.65 -3.67 1.07
C ASP A 126 -12.38 -4.73 0.02
N ILE A 127 -12.20 -5.98 0.45
CA ILE A 127 -11.89 -7.11 -0.43
C ILE A 127 -12.85 -8.26 -0.14
N LYS A 128 -13.44 -8.81 -1.19
CA LYS A 128 -14.18 -10.09 -1.15
C LYS A 128 -13.56 -11.07 -2.13
N VAL A 129 -13.41 -12.32 -1.70
CA VAL A 129 -12.83 -13.37 -2.55
C VAL A 129 -13.78 -14.55 -2.61
N GLU A 130 -14.06 -15.01 -3.83
CA GLU A 130 -14.90 -16.18 -4.09
C GLU A 130 -14.03 -17.38 -4.47
N GLY A 131 -14.54 -18.59 -4.19
CA GLY A 131 -14.02 -19.83 -4.76
C GLY A 131 -12.73 -20.37 -4.13
N ILE A 132 -12.39 -19.98 -2.89
CA ILE A 132 -11.24 -20.48 -2.13
C ILE A 132 -11.60 -20.69 -0.65
N ASP A 133 -10.74 -21.41 0.09
CA ASP A 133 -10.82 -21.52 1.55
C ASP A 133 -10.09 -20.37 2.27
N ASP A 134 -10.36 -20.23 3.58
CA ASP A 134 -9.78 -19.18 4.41
C ASP A 134 -8.25 -19.34 4.56
N GLU A 135 -7.75 -20.57 4.59
CA GLU A 135 -6.33 -20.85 4.70
C GLU A 135 -5.57 -20.22 3.52
N LEU A 136 -6.06 -20.48 2.30
CA LEU A 136 -5.44 -19.96 1.10
C LEU A 136 -5.64 -18.45 0.96
N LEU A 137 -6.80 -17.91 1.37
CA LEU A 137 -7.03 -16.46 1.40
C LEU A 137 -6.02 -15.77 2.32
N GLN A 138 -5.84 -16.25 3.55
CA GLN A 138 -4.91 -15.67 4.51
C GLN A 138 -3.47 -15.75 4.01
N ALA A 139 -3.08 -16.90 3.47
CA ALA A 139 -1.73 -17.09 2.94
C ALA A 139 -1.48 -16.20 1.70
N GLY A 140 -2.45 -16.09 0.79
CA GLY A 140 -2.39 -15.19 -0.36
C GLY A 140 -2.33 -13.71 0.05
N HIS A 141 -3.14 -13.28 1.02
CA HIS A 141 -3.12 -11.92 1.55
C HIS A 141 -1.78 -11.59 2.22
N ALA A 142 -1.20 -12.52 2.97
CA ALA A 142 0.12 -12.35 3.58
C ALA A 142 1.25 -12.26 2.53
N PHE A 143 1.09 -12.92 1.39
CA PHE A 143 2.09 -12.94 0.32
C PHE A 143 1.99 -11.73 -0.63
N CYS A 144 0.78 -11.22 -0.88
CA CYS A 144 0.46 -10.17 -1.83
C CYS A 144 1.24 -8.86 -1.57
N PRO A 145 2.01 -8.34 -2.56
CA PRO A 145 2.74 -7.07 -2.43
C PRO A 145 1.89 -5.87 -2.00
N TYR A 146 0.68 -5.68 -2.56
CA TYR A 146 -0.19 -4.56 -2.21
C TYR A 146 -0.66 -4.64 -0.76
N SER A 147 -1.05 -5.84 -0.31
CA SER A 147 -1.42 -6.09 1.10
C SER A 147 -0.26 -5.79 2.04
N ARG A 148 0.96 -6.21 1.68
CA ARG A 148 2.16 -5.96 2.48
C ARG A 148 2.49 -4.47 2.53
N ALA A 149 2.36 -3.76 1.41
CA ALA A 149 2.58 -2.31 1.36
C ALA A 149 1.60 -1.55 2.26
N LEU A 150 0.30 -1.89 2.24
CA LEU A 150 -0.70 -1.24 3.11
C LEU A 150 -0.55 -1.62 4.60
N LYS A 151 -0.10 -2.84 4.89
CA LYS A 151 0.06 -3.33 6.28
C LYS A 151 1.36 -2.85 6.94
N HIS A 152 2.45 -2.86 6.20
CA HIS A 152 3.80 -2.64 6.72
C HIS A 152 4.45 -1.34 6.23
N GLY A 153 3.90 -0.73 5.18
CA GLY A 153 4.51 0.39 4.46
C GLY A 153 5.47 -0.09 3.37
N ALA A 154 5.70 0.78 2.40
CA ALA A 154 6.71 0.61 1.35
C ALA A 154 7.67 1.81 1.37
N VAL A 155 8.91 1.61 0.91
CA VAL A 155 9.82 2.73 0.69
C VAL A 155 9.34 3.52 -0.53
N VAL A 156 9.03 4.80 -0.32
CA VAL A 156 8.63 5.74 -1.37
C VAL A 156 9.60 6.91 -1.34
N ASN A 157 10.26 7.16 -2.47
CA ASN A 157 11.18 8.29 -2.64
C ASN A 157 10.55 9.31 -3.57
N VAL A 158 10.53 10.58 -3.15
CA VAL A 158 9.98 11.70 -3.93
C VAL A 158 11.06 12.76 -4.07
N SER A 159 11.33 13.19 -5.31
CA SER A 159 12.31 14.23 -5.63
C SER A 159 11.83 15.05 -6.82
N THR A 160 12.31 16.30 -6.93
CA THR A 160 12.20 17.07 -8.18
C THR A 160 13.16 16.51 -9.22
N ALA A 161 12.81 16.62 -10.50
CA ALA A 161 13.69 16.30 -11.62
C ALA A 161 14.78 17.35 -11.81
#